data_AF-A0A847W0T8-F1
#
_entry.id   AF-A0A847W0T8-F1
#
_cell.length_a   1.000
_cell.length_b   1.000
_cell.length_c   1.000
_cell.angle_alpha   90.00
_cell.angle_beta   90.00
_cell.angle_gamma   90.00
#
_symmetry.space_group_name_H-M   'P 1'
#
loop_
_entity.id
_entity.type
_entity.pdbx_description
1 polymer ?
#
loop_
_entity_poly.entity_id
_entity_poly.type
_entity_poly.pdbx_seq_one_letter_code
_entity_poly.pdbx_strand_id
1 'polypeptide(L)'
;MKKRKIILDVDTGHDDAIAIMMAMLCKDEFDVLGIATVNGNVCLDYTTENTLRVVEFMGGGVPIYRGCEYPLVACIYGKRPTLPKKDKPGEKTHGWLLDELPEATITPESQDAVTWYVDTLMAAEDESITLVPVGPLTNLAHVFQ
;
A
#
# COMPACT_ATOMS: atom_id res chain seq x y z
N MET A 1 -19.20 -8.62 17.19
CA MET A 1 -19.66 -8.24 15.83
C MET A 1 -18.80 -8.98 14.82
N LYS A 2 -19.24 -9.22 13.58
CA LYS A 2 -18.40 -9.83 12.54
C LYS A 2 -17.29 -8.83 12.17
N LYS A 3 -16.02 -9.26 12.16
CA LYS A 3 -14.90 -8.41 11.74
C LYS A 3 -15.12 -7.96 10.30
N ARG A 4 -14.80 -6.70 10.01
CA ARG A 4 -14.84 -6.18 8.64
C ARG A 4 -13.57 -6.59 7.92
N LYS A 5 -13.72 -7.33 6.82
CA LYS A 5 -12.59 -7.65 5.93
C LYS A 5 -12.20 -6.39 5.18
N ILE A 6 -10.93 -6.01 5.27
CA ILE A 6 -10.43 -4.81 4.62
C ILE A 6 -9.20 -5.11 3.77
N ILE A 7 -9.06 -4.35 2.70
CA ILE A 7 -7.82 -4.25 1.92
C ILE A 7 -7.37 -2.78 1.96
N LEU A 8 -6.12 -2.54 2.36
CA LEU A 8 -5.51 -1.21 2.33
C LEU A 8 -4.79 -1.01 0.99
N ASP A 9 -4.99 0.13 0.33
CA ASP A 9 -4.18 0.57 -0.83
C ASP A 9 -3.43 1.85 -0.46
N VAL A 10 -2.10 1.77 -0.35
CA VAL A 10 -1.27 2.76 0.33
C VAL A 10 -0.11 3.26 -0.53
N ASP A 11 0.24 4.54 -0.37
CA ASP A 11 1.51 5.11 -0.84
C ASP A 11 2.43 5.47 0.33
N THR A 12 2.44 4.59 1.33
CA THR A 12 3.09 4.67 2.66
C THR A 12 3.99 5.87 2.91
N GLY A 13 3.34 6.96 3.31
CA GLY A 13 3.87 8.04 4.12
C GLY A 13 3.59 7.84 5.62
N HIS A 14 3.72 8.93 6.39
CA HIS A 14 3.52 8.86 7.84
C HIS A 14 2.07 8.54 8.22
N ASP A 15 1.10 9.13 7.51
CA ASP A 15 -0.32 8.96 7.76
C ASP A 15 -0.82 7.57 7.35
N ASP A 16 -0.36 7.03 6.22
CA ASP A 16 -0.59 5.62 5.87
C ASP A 16 -0.01 4.68 6.93
N ALA A 17 1.19 4.95 7.46
CA ALA A 17 1.78 4.13 8.51
C ALA A 17 0.90 4.10 9.77
N ILE A 18 0.34 5.25 10.16
CA ILE A 18 -0.66 5.31 11.24
C ILE A 18 -1.92 4.49 10.87
N ALA A 19 -2.40 4.59 9.63
CA ALA A 19 -3.57 3.82 9.18
C ALA A 19 -3.33 2.30 9.22
N ILE A 20 -2.16 1.83 8.77
CA ILE A 20 -1.73 0.43 8.84
C ILE A 20 -1.66 -0.03 10.30
N MET A 21 -0.98 0.74 11.16
CA MET A 21 -0.86 0.41 12.58
C MET A 21 -2.23 0.35 13.26
N MET A 22 -3.12 1.30 12.98
CA MET A 22 -4.47 1.32 13.53
C MET A 22 -5.27 0.09 13.08
N ALA A 23 -5.27 -0.22 11.78
CA ALA A 23 -5.93 -1.40 11.25
C ALA A 23 -5.42 -2.70 11.90
N MET A 24 -4.10 -2.82 12.08
CA MET A 24 -3.46 -3.98 12.71
C MET A 24 -3.67 -4.06 14.23
N LEU A 25 -3.85 -2.93 14.92
CA LEU A 25 -4.13 -2.91 16.37
C LEU A 25 -5.61 -3.20 16.67
N CYS A 26 -6.52 -2.71 15.83
CA CYS A 26 -7.97 -2.90 15.96
C CYS A 26 -8.42 -4.29 15.45
N LYS A 27 -7.72 -5.37 15.87
CA LYS A 27 -7.95 -6.75 15.40
C LYS A 27 -9.35 -7.28 15.70
N ASP A 28 -10.07 -6.70 16.66
CA ASP A 28 -11.45 -7.09 16.97
C ASP A 28 -12.48 -6.45 16.02
N GLU A 29 -12.09 -5.40 15.29
CA GLU A 29 -12.93 -4.69 14.33
C GLU A 29 -12.59 -5.02 12.88
N PHE A 30 -11.29 -5.22 12.60
CA PHE A 30 -10.77 -5.41 11.24
C PHE A 30 -10.09 -6.76 11.05
N ASP A 31 -10.30 -7.31 9.87
CA ASP A 31 -9.58 -8.45 9.32
C ASP A 31 -8.83 -7.94 8.07
N VAL A 32 -7.55 -7.62 8.23
CA VAL A 32 -6.72 -7.05 7.17
C VAL A 32 -6.27 -8.18 6.25
N LEU A 33 -6.91 -8.29 5.08
CA LEU A 33 -6.65 -9.38 4.13
C LEU A 33 -5.29 -9.23 3.44
N GLY A 34 -4.86 -7.99 3.22
CA GLY A 34 -3.60 -7.66 2.59
C GLY A 34 -3.47 -6.15 2.37
N ILE A 35 -2.26 -5.73 2.01
CA ILE A 35 -1.92 -4.34 1.74
C ILE A 35 -1.34 -4.23 0.34
N ALA A 36 -1.99 -3.47 -0.54
CA ALA A 36 -1.49 -3.13 -1.85
C ALA A 36 -0.71 -1.82 -1.80
N THR A 37 0.46 -1.77 -2.43
CA THR A 37 1.29 -0.57 -2.49
C THR A 37 1.23 0.08 -3.87
N VAL A 38 1.28 1.41 -3.92
CA VAL A 38 1.23 2.20 -5.16
C VAL A 38 2.21 3.36 -5.12
N ASN A 39 2.75 3.76 -6.28
CA ASN A 39 3.56 4.97 -6.37
C ASN A 39 2.74 6.21 -5.99
N GLY A 40 3.29 7.08 -5.13
CA GLY A 40 2.59 8.27 -4.68
C GLY A 40 3.49 9.29 -3.99
N ASN A 41 3.67 9.19 -2.68
CA ASN A 41 4.58 10.02 -1.89
C ASN A 41 6.05 9.83 -2.29
N VAL A 42 6.47 8.57 -2.38
CA VAL A 42 7.77 8.13 -2.89
C VAL A 42 7.59 7.13 -4.04
N CYS A 43 8.68 6.67 -4.66
CA CYS A 43 8.56 5.65 -5.69
C CYS A 43 8.10 4.32 -5.08
N LEU A 44 7.50 3.45 -5.90
CA LEU A 44 6.92 2.19 -5.45
C LEU A 44 7.87 1.35 -4.60
N ASP A 45 9.16 1.27 -4.98
CA ASP A 45 10.16 0.53 -4.20
C ASP A 45 10.24 0.97 -2.74
N TYR A 46 10.28 2.28 -2.53
CA TYR A 46 10.36 2.88 -1.20
C TYR A 46 9.04 2.82 -0.47
N THR A 47 7.91 2.98 -1.17
CA THR A 47 6.58 2.77 -0.58
C THR A 47 6.45 1.33 -0.07
N THR A 48 6.83 0.34 -0.87
CA THR A 48 6.78 -1.07 -0.49
C THR A 48 7.69 -1.34 0.70
N GLU A 49 8.93 -0.84 0.68
CA GLU A 49 9.85 -0.93 1.82
C GLU A 49 9.25 -0.32 3.09
N ASN A 50 8.75 0.91 3.04
CA ASN A 50 8.11 1.56 4.20
C ASN A 50 6.95 0.73 4.75
N THR A 51 6.13 0.16 3.86
CA THR A 51 5.00 -0.70 4.24
C THR A 51 5.47 -1.95 4.96
N LEU A 52 6.52 -2.62 4.43
CA LEU A 52 7.11 -3.80 5.03
C LEU A 52 7.68 -3.49 6.42
N ARG A 53 8.41 -2.38 6.56
CA ARG A 53 8.96 -1.94 7.86
C ARG A 53 7.87 -1.76 8.91
N VAL A 54 6.78 -1.07 8.56
CA VAL A 54 5.64 -0.83 9.47
C VAL A 54 4.97 -2.14 9.85
N VAL A 55 4.67 -3.00 8.88
CA VAL A 55 4.00 -4.29 9.15
C VAL A 55 4.88 -5.21 9.99
N GLU A 56 6.17 -5.31 9.69
CA GLU A 56 7.14 -6.11 10.45
C GLU A 56 7.30 -5.58 11.88
N PHE A 57 7.40 -4.26 12.06
CA PHE A 57 7.42 -3.62 13.37
C PHE A 57 6.17 -3.95 14.21
N MET A 58 5.01 -4.06 13.56
CA MET A 58 3.74 -4.46 14.18
C MET A 58 3.59 -5.96 14.41
N GLY A 59 4.63 -6.76 14.15
CA GLY A 59 4.66 -8.21 14.37
C GLY A 59 4.31 -9.05 13.14
N GLY A 60 4.20 -8.44 11.96
CA GLY A 60 4.01 -9.11 10.68
C GLY A 60 2.64 -9.75 10.47
N GLY A 61 2.60 -10.72 9.55
CA GLY A 61 1.43 -11.59 9.32
C GLY A 61 0.39 -11.06 8.32
N VAL A 62 0.55 -9.85 7.80
CA VAL A 62 -0.30 -9.31 6.72
C VAL A 62 0.49 -9.34 5.41
N PRO A 63 -0.02 -9.98 4.34
CA PRO A 63 0.66 -10.03 3.05
C PRO A 63 0.65 -8.65 2.38
N ILE A 64 1.75 -8.32 1.71
CA ILE A 64 1.95 -7.03 1.03
C ILE A 64 2.18 -7.29 -0.45
N TYR A 65 1.45 -6.59 -1.30
CA TYR A 65 1.49 -6.75 -2.74
C TYR A 65 2.01 -5.48 -3.41
N ARG A 66 2.92 -5.65 -4.37
CA ARG A 66 3.48 -4.54 -5.15
C ARG A 66 2.54 -4.19 -6.30
N GLY A 67 2.09 -2.95 -6.36
CA GLY A 67 1.17 -2.47 -7.40
C GLY A 67 1.84 -1.60 -8.45
N CYS A 68 1.15 -0.53 -8.84
CA CYS A 68 1.50 0.29 -10.00
C CYS A 68 2.65 1.24 -9.69
N GLU A 69 3.71 1.16 -10.50
CA GLU A 69 4.88 2.04 -10.40
C GLU A 69 4.63 3.43 -10.99
N TYR A 70 3.66 3.57 -11.91
CA TYR A 70 3.34 4.82 -12.60
C TYR A 70 1.83 5.06 -12.59
N PRO A 71 1.38 6.33 -12.56
CA PRO A 71 -0.04 6.64 -12.72
C PRO A 71 -0.55 6.25 -14.11
N LEU A 72 -1.85 5.97 -14.24
CA LEU A 72 -2.50 5.64 -15.52
C LEU A 72 -2.19 6.65 -16.63
N VAL A 73 -2.34 7.93 -16.31
CA VAL A 73 -2.06 9.05 -17.21
C VAL A 73 -1.52 10.21 -16.38
N ALA A 74 -0.37 10.76 -16.75
CA ALA A 74 0.23 11.92 -16.11
C ALA A 74 0.24 13.11 -17.08
N CYS A 75 -0.86 13.87 -17.14
CA CYS A 75 -0.96 15.10 -17.96
C CYS A 75 -0.94 16.40 -17.14
N ILE A 76 -0.80 16.33 -15.81
CA ILE A 76 -0.87 17.52 -14.95
C ILE A 76 0.47 18.25 -14.95
N TYR A 77 0.76 18.91 -16.07
CA TYR A 77 1.84 19.88 -16.18
C TYR A 77 1.68 20.92 -15.04
N GLY A 78 2.72 21.04 -14.19
CA GLY A 78 2.84 22.12 -13.20
C GLY A 78 2.54 21.78 -11.73
N LYS A 79 1.83 20.68 -11.39
CA LYS A 79 1.58 20.30 -9.98
C LYS A 79 2.47 19.18 -9.45
N ARG A 80 2.85 18.23 -10.31
CA ARG A 80 3.92 17.25 -10.06
C ARG A 80 4.81 17.20 -11.30
N PRO A 81 5.73 18.18 -11.46
CA PRO A 81 6.57 18.27 -12.65
C PRO A 81 7.44 17.03 -12.86
N THR A 82 7.63 16.22 -11.80
CA THR A 82 8.37 14.98 -11.89
C THR A 82 7.73 13.89 -11.02
N LEU A 83 7.43 12.72 -11.61
CA LEU A 83 6.94 11.53 -10.89
C LEU A 83 8.02 11.00 -9.94
N PRO A 84 7.69 10.51 -8.73
CA PRO A 84 8.66 9.82 -7.89
C PRO A 84 9.31 8.65 -8.65
N LYS A 85 10.64 8.64 -8.68
CA LYS A 85 11.47 7.66 -9.39
C LYS A 85 12.67 7.31 -8.51
N LYS A 86 13.10 6.06 -8.57
CA LYS A 86 14.21 5.54 -7.77
C LYS A 86 15.52 6.29 -7.98
N ASP A 87 15.78 6.73 -9.22
CA ASP A 87 17.05 7.35 -9.61
C ASP A 87 17.14 8.86 -9.33
N LYS A 88 16.11 9.46 -8.70
CA LYS A 88 16.22 10.87 -8.30
C LYS A 88 16.98 10.99 -6.98
N PRO A 89 17.96 11.90 -6.89
CA PRO A 89 18.55 12.29 -5.62
C PRO A 89 17.44 12.81 -4.68
N GLY A 90 17.25 12.17 -3.52
CA GLY A 90 16.16 12.48 -2.60
C GLY A 90 16.00 11.44 -1.49
N GLU A 91 15.01 11.66 -0.63
CA GLU A 91 14.72 10.78 0.52
C GLU A 91 14.26 9.39 0.04
N LYS A 92 14.86 8.34 0.62
CA LYS A 92 14.49 6.95 0.36
C LYS A 92 13.24 6.52 1.13
N THR A 93 12.75 7.37 2.01
CA THR A 93 11.56 7.18 2.82
C THR A 93 10.81 8.50 2.85
N HIS A 94 9.50 8.46 3.08
CA HIS A 94 8.71 9.69 3.14
C HIS A 94 8.77 10.25 4.56
N GLY A 95 9.82 11.03 4.82
CA GLY A 95 10.11 11.66 6.09
C GLY A 95 10.85 10.79 7.13
N TRP A 96 11.41 11.47 8.13
CA TRP A 96 12.43 10.92 9.03
C TRP A 96 11.95 9.79 9.95
N LEU A 97 10.66 9.70 10.28
CA LEU A 97 10.19 8.73 11.27
C LEU A 97 10.21 7.28 10.73
N LEU A 98 10.01 7.10 9.42
CA LEU A 98 10.03 5.78 8.78
C LEU A 98 11.48 5.27 8.58
N ASP A 99 12.47 6.17 8.59
CA ASP A 99 13.89 5.82 8.58
C ASP A 99 14.38 5.25 9.92
N GLU A 100 13.68 5.57 11.02
CA GLU A 100 14.01 5.04 12.35
C GLU A 100 13.57 3.58 12.54
N LEU A 101 12.72 3.06 11.65
CA LEU A 101 12.40 1.64 11.60
C LEU A 101 13.54 0.88 10.89
N PRO A 102 13.97 -0.29 11.40
CA PRO A 102 14.95 -1.13 10.72
C PRO A 102 14.49 -1.46 9.28
N GLU A 103 15.45 -1.72 8.39
CA GLU A 103 15.14 -2.28 7.07
C GLU A 103 14.35 -3.58 7.24
N ALA A 104 13.34 -3.77 6.38
CA ALA A 104 12.51 -4.94 6.46
C ALA A 104 13.29 -6.21 6.12
N THR A 105 13.09 -7.27 6.89
CA THR A 105 13.61 -8.61 6.60
C THR A 105 12.58 -9.47 5.87
N ILE A 106 11.30 -9.10 5.95
CA ILE A 106 10.23 -9.70 5.16
C ILE A 106 10.24 -9.16 3.72
N THR A 107 9.66 -9.95 2.81
CA THR A 107 9.54 -9.59 1.39
C THR A 107 8.07 -9.48 1.01
N PRO A 108 7.72 -8.64 0.02
CA PRO A 108 6.36 -8.60 -0.48
C PRO A 108 6.05 -9.91 -1.22
N GLU A 109 4.77 -10.20 -1.36
CA GLU A 109 4.29 -11.33 -2.15
C GLU A 109 4.75 -11.21 -3.61
N SER A 110 4.97 -12.37 -4.24
CA SER A 110 5.44 -12.44 -5.64
C SER A 110 4.36 -12.03 -6.66
N GLN A 111 3.08 -12.12 -6.27
CA GLN A 111 1.96 -11.69 -7.09
C GLN A 111 1.85 -10.16 -7.10
N ASP A 112 1.53 -9.57 -8.26
CA ASP A 112 1.28 -8.14 -8.34
C ASP A 112 -0.08 -7.78 -7.71
N ALA A 113 -0.19 -6.56 -7.18
CA ALA A 113 -1.36 -6.13 -6.44
C ALA A 113 -2.65 -6.10 -7.29
N VAL A 114 -2.56 -5.79 -8.59
CA VAL A 114 -3.74 -5.69 -9.46
C VAL A 114 -4.33 -7.07 -9.72
N THR A 115 -3.49 -8.04 -10.09
CA THR A 115 -3.92 -9.44 -10.24
C THR A 115 -4.45 -9.99 -8.92
N TRP A 116 -3.77 -9.72 -7.80
CA TRP A 116 -4.23 -10.13 -6.48
C TRP A 116 -5.60 -9.54 -6.12
N TYR A 117 -5.85 -8.25 -6.42
CA TYR A 117 -7.16 -7.61 -6.25
C TYR A 117 -8.24 -8.34 -7.03
N VAL A 118 -8.01 -8.59 -8.33
CA VAL A 118 -8.98 -9.27 -9.19
C VAL A 118 -9.29 -10.66 -8.65
N ASP A 119 -8.27 -11.46 -8.37
CA ASP A 119 -8.44 -12.83 -7.86
C ASP A 119 -9.19 -12.83 -6.53
N THR A 120 -8.81 -11.95 -5.60
CA THR A 120 -9.41 -11.86 -4.26
C THR A 120 -10.86 -11.41 -4.32
N LEU A 121 -11.18 -10.40 -5.12
CA LEU A 121 -12.52 -9.84 -5.22
C LEU A 121 -13.46 -10.77 -5.98
N MET A 122 -13.00 -11.42 -7.04
CA MET A 122 -13.80 -12.38 -7.82
C MET A 122 -14.11 -13.67 -7.04
N ALA A 123 -13.27 -14.03 -6.07
CA ALA A 123 -13.49 -15.16 -5.18
C ALA A 123 -14.33 -14.83 -3.93
N ALA A 124 -14.58 -13.54 -3.67
CA ALA A 124 -15.29 -13.09 -2.47
C ALA A 124 -16.82 -13.11 -2.66
N GLU A 125 -17.54 -13.20 -1.54
CA GLU A 125 -18.98 -12.92 -1.54
C GLU A 125 -19.23 -11.44 -1.82
N ASP A 126 -20.34 -11.12 -2.49
CA ASP A 126 -20.77 -9.74 -2.74
C ASP A 126 -20.80 -8.93 -1.44
N GLU A 127 -20.34 -7.67 -1.51
CA GLU A 127 -20.32 -6.72 -0.39
C GLU A 127 -19.53 -7.19 0.85
N SER A 128 -18.70 -8.24 0.73
CA SER A 128 -18.01 -8.83 1.89
C SER A 128 -16.65 -8.22 2.22
N ILE A 129 -16.06 -7.44 1.30
CA ILE A 129 -14.75 -6.81 1.44
C ILE A 129 -14.89 -5.30 1.31
N THR A 130 -14.30 -4.55 2.24
CA THR A 130 -14.19 -3.09 2.17
C THR A 130 -12.81 -2.69 1.64
N LEU A 131 -12.79 -1.90 0.57
CA LEU A 131 -11.57 -1.30 0.03
C LEU A 131 -11.28 0.02 0.74
N VAL A 132 -10.05 0.21 1.18
CA VAL A 132 -9.60 1.42 1.90
C VAL A 132 -8.38 2.00 1.19
N PRO A 133 -8.59 2.70 0.04
CA PRO A 133 -7.51 3.40 -0.62
C PRO A 133 -7.20 4.72 0.08
N VAL A 134 -5.94 4.88 0.48
CA VAL A 134 -5.41 6.11 1.07
C VAL A 134 -4.26 6.69 0.25
N GLY A 135 -3.78 5.99 -0.79
CA GLY A 135 -2.90 6.52 -1.83
C GLY A 135 -3.59 6.81 -3.18
N PRO A 136 -2.81 7.08 -4.25
CA PRO A 136 -3.34 7.21 -5.60
C PRO A 136 -4.10 5.96 -6.07
N LEU A 137 -5.30 6.16 -6.62
CA LEU A 137 -6.22 5.08 -7.03
C LEU A 137 -5.78 4.25 -8.26
N THR A 138 -4.51 4.24 -8.61
CA THR A 138 -3.99 3.65 -9.84
C THR A 138 -4.21 2.13 -9.89
N ASN A 139 -3.95 1.43 -8.78
CA ASN A 139 -4.19 -0.01 -8.68
C ASN A 139 -5.66 -0.33 -8.94
N LEU A 140 -6.56 0.31 -8.20
CA LEU A 140 -8.01 0.11 -8.33
C LEU A 140 -8.51 0.50 -9.72
N ALA A 141 -7.98 1.56 -10.31
CA ALA A 141 -8.39 1.97 -11.65
C ALA A 141 -8.03 0.92 -12.71
N HIS A 142 -6.93 0.16 -12.55
CA HIS A 142 -6.64 -1.01 -13.38
C HIS A 142 -7.56 -2.21 -13.10
N VAL A 143 -7.98 -2.41 -11.85
CA VAL A 143 -8.93 -3.47 -11.47
C VAL A 143 -10.30 -3.28 -12.14
N PHE A 144 -10.74 -2.03 -12.33
CA PHE A 144 -12.06 -1.70 -12.89
C PHE A 144 -12.10 -1.46 -14.40
N GLN A 145 -11.02 -1.75 -15.14
CA GLN A 145 -10.97 -1.64 -16.61
C GLN A 145 -11.38 -2.93 -17.31
#